data_AF-A1ZG98-F1
#
_entry.id   AF-A1ZG98-F1
#
_cell.length_a   1.000
_cell.length_b   1.000
_cell.length_c   1.000
_cell.angle_alpha   90.00
_cell.angle_beta   90.00
_cell.angle_gamma   90.00
#
_symmetry.space_group_name_H-M   'P 1'
#
loop_
_entity.id
_entity.type
_entity.pdbx_description
1 polymer ?
#
loop_
_entity_poly.entity_id
_entity_poly.type
_entity_poly.pdbx_seq_one_letter_code
_entity_poly.pdbx_strand_id
1 'polypeptide(L)' 'MTIEELKAFFEEYSALSINAVNKEAGLGNSYLHAILMGGRPLTQKTLDKLMPVLEKYGYKEFKKEK' A
#
# COMPACT_ATOMS: atom_id res chain seq x y z
N MET A 1 5.50 -8.76 -0.21
CA MET A 1 4.28 -7.97 0.06
C MET A 1 3.15 -8.60 -0.71
N THR A 2 2.17 -9.15 0.00
CA THR A 2 0.90 -9.62 -0.56
C THR A 2 -0.17 -8.52 -0.43
N ILE A 3 -1.30 -8.68 -1.13
CA ILE A 3 -2.44 -7.77 -0.99
C ILE A 3 -3.00 -7.83 0.45
N GLU A 4 -2.95 -8.99 1.10
CA GLU A 4 -3.40 -9.18 2.48
C GLU A 4 -2.50 -8.44 3.49
N GLU A 5 -1.18 -8.50 3.33
CA GLU A 5 -0.25 -7.70 4.14
C GLU A 5 -0.52 -6.20 3.98
N LEU A 6 -0.82 -5.78 2.75
CA LEU A 6 -1.12 -4.38 2.43
C LEU A 6 -2.43 -3.94 3.11
N LYS A 7 -3.46 -4.78 3.09
CA LYS A 7 -4.72 -4.53 3.81
C LYS A 7 -4.51 -4.42 5.31
N ALA A 8 -3.80 -5.39 5.89
CA ALA A 8 -3.52 -5.41 7.32
C ALA A 8 -2.75 -4.15 7.75
N PHE A 9 -1.80 -3.67 6.93
CA PHE A 9 -1.12 -2.42 7.19
C PHE A 9 -2.08 -1.22 7.21
N PHE A 10 -2.98 -1.10 6.23
CA PHE A 10 -3.95 0.01 6.23
C PHE A 10 -5.03 -0.12 7.33
N GLU A 11 -5.33 -1.33 7.79
CA GLU A 11 -6.22 -1.56 8.94
C GLU A 11 -5.56 -1.12 10.25
N GLU A 12 -4.28 -1.49 10.45
CA GLU A 12 -3.52 -1.13 11.63
C GLU A 12 -3.19 0.36 11.66
N TYR A 13 -2.83 0.92 10.50
CA TYR A 13 -2.60 2.35 10.30
C TYR A 13 -3.85 3.01 9.71
N SER A 14 -5.00 2.87 10.37
CA SER A 14 -6.29 3.45 9.90
C SER A 14 -6.28 4.97 9.71
N ALA A 15 -5.31 5.68 10.31
CA ALA A 15 -5.05 7.10 10.07
C ALA A 15 -4.45 7.40 8.69
N LEU A 16 -3.88 6.41 8.00
CA LEU A 16 -3.37 6.55 6.64
C LEU A 16 -4.49 6.51 5.61
N SER A 17 -4.60 7.59 4.85
CA SER A 17 -5.49 7.60 3.70
C SER A 17 -4.87 6.81 2.54
N ILE A 18 -5.57 5.75 2.12
CA ILE A 18 -5.24 4.98 0.90
C ILE A 18 -5.09 5.93 -0.31
N ASN A 19 -5.93 6.97 -0.41
CA ASN A 19 -5.86 7.94 -1.49
C ASN A 19 -4.60 8.82 -1.41
N ALA A 20 -4.18 9.21 -0.21
CA ALA A 20 -2.93 9.96 -0.02
C ALA A 20 -1.72 9.12 -0.44
N VAL A 21 -1.64 7.87 0.03
CA VAL A 21 -0.57 6.93 -0.34
C VAL A 21 -0.57 6.66 -1.84
N ASN A 22 -1.74 6.46 -2.44
CA ASN A 22 -1.88 6.26 -3.89
C ASN A 22 -1.35 7.45 -4.69
N LYS A 23 -1.68 8.67 -4.27
CA LYS A 23 -1.20 9.91 -4.91
C LYS A 23 0.30 10.09 -4.75
N GLU A 24 0.82 9.84 -3.55
CA GLU A 24 2.25 9.98 -3.25
C GLU A 24 3.09 8.93 -3.98
N ALA A 25 2.57 7.71 -4.15
CA ALA A 25 3.20 6.66 -4.96
C ALA A 25 3.13 6.93 -6.47
N GLY A 26 2.52 8.03 -6.92
CA GLY A 26 2.37 8.35 -8.33
C GLY A 26 1.59 7.28 -9.10
N LEU A 27 0.58 6.70 -8.43
CA LEU A 27 -0.37 5.76 -9.00
C LEU A 27 -1.61 6.49 -9.51
N GLY A 28 -2.28 5.92 -10.51
CA GLY A 28 -3.50 6.50 -11.06
C GLY A 28 -4.62 6.59 -10.02
N ASN A 29 -5.62 7.45 -10.24
CA ASN A 29 -6.76 7.58 -9.33
C ASN A 29 -7.39 6.21 -9.03
N SER A 30 -7.62 5.94 -7.76
CA SER A 30 -8.21 4.69 -7.25
C SER A 30 -7.45 3.41 -7.64
N TYR A 31 -6.20 3.50 -8.11
CA TYR A 31 -5.43 2.34 -8.54
C TYR A 31 -5.07 1.42 -7.37
N LEU A 32 -4.58 2.00 -6.26
CA LEU A 32 -4.32 1.27 -5.03
C LEU A 32 -5.60 0.66 -4.44
N HIS A 33 -6.71 1.39 -4.49
CA HIS A 33 -8.01 0.90 -4.05
C HIS A 33 -8.48 -0.30 -4.89
N ALA A 34 -8.29 -0.25 -6.22
CA ALA A 34 -8.62 -1.37 -7.10
C ALA A 34 -7.76 -2.61 -6.81
N ILE A 35 -6.50 -2.44 -6.42
CA ILE A 35 -5.64 -3.55 -5.98
C ILE A 35 -6.14 -4.16 -4.67
N LEU A 36 -6.43 -3.31 -3.68
CA LEU A 36 -6.95 -3.76 -2.38
C LEU A 36 -8.28 -4.52 -2.54
N MET A 37 -9.16 -4.09 -3.44
CA MET A 37 -10.42 -4.77 -3.73
C MET A 37 -10.25 -6.05 -4.58
N GLY A 38 -9.04 -6.41 -5.01
CA GLY A 38 -8.79 -7.56 -5.88
C GLY A 38 -9.18 -7.35 -7.35
N GLY A 39 -9.57 -6.13 -7.73
CA GLY A 39 -9.89 -5.77 -9.11
C GLY A 39 -8.63 -5.61 -10.00
N ARG A 40 -7.44 -5.52 -9.41
CA ARG A 40 -6.16 -5.50 -10.12
C ARG A 40 -5.08 -6.30 -9.39
N PRO A 41 -4.15 -6.95 -10.11
CA PRO A 41 -3.01 -7.60 -9.50
C PRO A 41 -2.00 -6.56 -8.98
N LEU A 42 -1.37 -6.88 -7.85
CA LEU A 42 -0.22 -6.15 -7.34
C LEU A 42 1.02 -6.53 -8.15
N THR A 43 1.40 -5.68 -9.10
CA THR A 43 2.56 -5.93 -9.98
C THR A 43 3.85 -5.39 -9.39
N GLN A 44 5.01 -5.92 -9.82
CA GLN A 44 6.32 -5.43 -9.38
C GLN A 44 6.49 -3.92 -9.62
N LYS A 45 6.08 -3.41 -10.78
CA LYS A 45 6.12 -1.98 -11.09
C LYS A 45 5.31 -1.12 -10.10
N THR A 46 4.23 -1.68 -9.56
CA THR A 46 3.43 -1.00 -8.53
C THR A 46 4.14 -1.07 -7.19
N LEU A 47 4.71 -2.24 -6.83
CA LEU A 47 5.51 -2.44 -5.63
C LEU A 47 6.68 -1.45 -5.56
N ASP A 48 7.42 -1.28 -6.66
CA ASP A 48 8.60 -0.40 -6.72
C ASP A 48 8.25 1.06 -6.41
N LYS A 49 7.04 1.49 -6.77
CA LYS A 49 6.52 2.83 -6.48
C LYS A 49 5.93 2.95 -5.08
N LEU A 50 5.24 1.91 -4.63
CA LEU A 50 4.46 1.90 -3.40
C LEU A 50 5.36 1.69 -2.17
N MET A 51 6.37 0.82 -2.28
CA MET A 51 7.30 0.49 -1.20
C MET A 51 7.96 1.70 -0.53
N PRO A 52 8.61 2.64 -1.24
CA PRO A 52 9.25 3.79 -0.58
C PRO A 52 8.24 4.67 0.19
N VAL A 53 7.00 4.76 -0.29
CA VAL A 53 5.94 5.51 0.39
C VAL A 53 5.47 4.77 1.64
N LEU A 54 5.23 3.46 1.55
CA LEU A 54 4.87 2.64 2.70
C LEU A 54 5.96 2.65 3.78
N GLU A 55 7.23 2.56 3.39
CA GLU A 55 8.37 2.65 4.33
C GLU A 55 8.42 3.99 5.07
N LYS A 56 8.14 5.09 4.38
CA LYS A 56 8.02 6.42 4.99
C LYS A 56 6.95 6.47 6.07
N TYR A 57 5.91 5.66 5.94
CA TYR A 57 4.79 5.56 6.87
C TYR A 57 4.91 4.44 7.90
N GLY A 58 6.09 3.81 8.03
CA GLY A 58 6.32 2.81 9.08
C GLY A 58 6.08 1.36 8.67
N TYR A 59 5.84 1.07 7.38
CA TYR A 59 5.64 -0.32 6.91
C TYR A 59 6.83 -1.25 7.23
N LYS A 60 8.05 -0.70 7.31
CA LYS A 60 9.24 -1.47 7.69
C LYS A 60 9.18 -1.98 9.13
N GLU A 61 8.54 -1.24 10.02
CA GLU A 61 8.33 -1.64 11.41
C GLU A 61 7.18 -2.65 11.52
N PHE A 62 6.06 -2.37 10.84
CA PHE A 62 4.95 -3.32 10.71
C PHE A 62 5.39 -4.71 10.21
N LYS A 63 6.29 -4.76 9.22
CA LYS A 63 6.81 -6.03 8.69
C LYS A 63 7.80 -6.73 9.63
N LYS A 64 8.42 -6.03 10.57
CA LYS A 64 9.35 -6.64 11.55
C LYS A 64 8.62 -7.30 12.72
N GLU A 65 7.40 -6.86 13.02
CA GLU A 65 6.60 -7.38 14.13
C GLU A 65 5.68 -8.55 13.75
N LYS A 66 5.48 -8.81 12.45
CA LYS A 66 4.75 -9.98 11.91
C LYS A 66 5.68 -11.04 11.33
#